data_AF-A0A4Z0MU50-F1
#
_entry.id   AF-A0A4Z0MU50-F1
#
_cell.length_a   1.000
_cell.length_b   1.000
_cell.length_c   1.000
_cell.angle_alpha   90.00
_cell.angle_beta   90.00
_cell.angle_gamma   90.00
#
_symmetry.space_group_name_H-M   'P 1'
#
loop_
_entity.id
_entity.type
_entity.pdbx_description
1 polymer ?
#
loop_
_entity_poly.entity_id
_entity_poly.type
_entity_poly.pdbx_seq_one_letter_code
_entity_poly.pdbx_strand_id
1 'polypeptide(L)'
;MTNSIRRLLAGVTLFFTEFAITLILGTVGVVIFLALSREVFDQDAATFDAGAFRWTRQLFGPERQEWVQGITFLASRNFITVMGLLLVAWLLVRRRRWYSLLVPVVALGSITLNLVLKQFYHRPRPLLPLVSASGLSFPSGHAMISASFYGLLIYLVQVHVRSKALRWGLTTGLAVLIILIGLTRVYLRVHYATDVLAGFTAGLVWLVVAIPLLRQLEIKAKKRFGKQVQAAEKQPI
;
A
#
# COMPACT_ATOMS: atom_id res chain seq x y z
N MET A 1 3.38 42.17 -9.70
CA MET A 1 2.76 40.83 -9.81
C MET A 1 1.47 40.79 -9.01
N THR A 2 0.31 40.60 -9.63
CA THR A 2 -0.98 40.54 -8.93
C THR A 2 -1.11 39.26 -8.08
N ASN A 3 -1.88 39.32 -6.99
CA ASN A 3 -2.12 38.17 -6.10
C ASN A 3 -2.66 36.94 -6.84
N SER A 4 -3.38 37.13 -7.95
CA SER A 4 -3.88 36.06 -8.81
C SER A 4 -2.76 35.29 -9.53
N ILE A 5 -1.73 35.99 -10.02
CA ILE A 5 -0.58 35.36 -10.68
C ILE A 5 0.25 34.56 -9.67
N ARG A 6 0.46 35.08 -8.44
CA ARG A 6 1.15 34.33 -7.38
C ARG A 6 0.43 33.03 -7.02
N ARG A 7 -0.90 33.06 -6.90
CA ARG A 7 -1.72 31.87 -6.61
C ARG A 7 -1.69 30.85 -7.75
N LEU A 8 -1.74 31.32 -9.00
CA LEU A 8 -1.62 30.47 -10.17
C LEU A 8 -0.24 29.77 -10.20
N LEU A 9 0.84 30.55 -10.05
CA LEU A 9 2.21 30.01 -10.03
C LEU A 9 2.40 29.01 -8.89
N ALA A 10 1.95 29.33 -7.67
CA ALA A 10 2.04 28.39 -6.55
C ALA A 10 1.28 27.08 -6.80
N GLY A 11 0.10 27.15 -7.41
CA GLY A 11 -0.68 25.97 -7.78
C GLY A 11 0.00 25.13 -8.87
N VAL A 12 0.59 25.78 -9.87
CA VAL A 12 1.34 25.13 -10.94
C VAL A 12 2.60 24.45 -10.39
N THR A 13 3.38 25.16 -9.56
CA THR A 13 4.58 24.59 -8.91
C THR A 13 4.22 23.39 -8.03
N LEU A 14 3.17 23.49 -7.21
CA LEU A 14 2.74 22.37 -6.37
C LEU A 14 2.34 21.15 -7.20
N PHE A 15 1.60 21.36 -8.30
CA PHE A 15 1.20 20.28 -9.20
C PHE A 15 2.42 19.60 -9.84
N PHE A 16 3.36 20.37 -10.39
CA PHE A 16 4.58 19.81 -11.00
C PHE A 16 5.44 19.07 -9.97
N THR A 17 5.56 19.59 -8.75
CA THR A 17 6.32 18.93 -7.68
C THR A 17 5.66 17.62 -7.25
N GLU A 18 4.34 17.61 -7.01
CA GLU A 18 3.60 16.38 -6.70
C GLU A 18 3.74 15.36 -7.84
N PHE A 19 3.59 15.79 -9.10
CA PHE A 19 3.75 14.94 -10.27
C PHE A 19 5.15 14.36 -10.40
N ALA A 20 6.20 15.19 -10.23
CA ALA A 20 7.58 14.75 -10.30
C ALA A 20 7.92 13.75 -9.19
N ILE A 21 7.48 14.00 -7.95
CA ILE A 21 7.67 13.05 -6.84
C ILE A 21 6.96 11.73 -7.11
N THR A 22 5.70 11.76 -7.55
CA THR A 22 4.95 10.55 -7.92
C THR A 22 5.65 9.78 -9.04
N LEU A 23 6.13 10.48 -10.06
CA LEU A 23 6.84 9.86 -11.19
C LEU A 23 8.16 9.23 -10.74
N ILE A 24 8.96 9.93 -9.95
CA ILE A 24 10.25 9.44 -9.45
C ILE A 24 10.03 8.23 -8.54
N LEU A 25 9.19 8.36 -7.51
CA LEU A 25 8.93 7.27 -6.57
C LEU A 25 8.28 6.07 -7.26
N GLY A 26 7.34 6.32 -8.18
CA GLY A 26 6.73 5.27 -8.99
C GLY A 26 7.75 4.55 -9.86
N THR A 27 8.62 5.30 -10.56
CA THR A 27 9.67 4.73 -11.42
C THR A 27 10.68 3.94 -10.61
N VAL A 28 11.18 4.49 -9.51
CA VAL A 28 12.11 3.80 -8.59
C VAL A 28 11.47 2.52 -8.07
N GLY A 29 10.21 2.57 -7.64
CA GLY A 29 9.50 1.38 -7.19
C GLY A 29 9.32 0.34 -8.29
N VAL A 30 8.98 0.74 -9.52
CA VAL A 30 8.89 -0.18 -10.66
C VAL A 30 10.26 -0.80 -10.97
N VAL A 31 11.34 -0.02 -10.97
CA VAL A 31 12.70 -0.53 -11.19
C VAL A 31 13.09 -1.54 -10.10
N ILE A 32 12.83 -1.24 -8.84
CA ILE A 32 13.08 -2.18 -7.72
C ILE A 32 12.25 -3.45 -7.90
N PHE A 33 10.96 -3.33 -8.24
CA PHE A 33 10.10 -4.50 -8.47
C PHE A 33 10.62 -5.35 -9.61
N LEU A 34 11.03 -4.74 -10.73
CA LEU A 34 11.58 -5.44 -11.88
C LEU A 34 12.91 -6.13 -11.54
N ALA A 35 13.78 -5.47 -10.77
CA ALA A 35 15.02 -6.09 -10.27
C ALA A 35 14.72 -7.34 -9.42
N LEU A 36 13.82 -7.22 -8.44
CA LEU A 36 13.38 -8.36 -7.61
C LEU A 36 12.69 -9.46 -8.42
N SER A 37 12.00 -9.09 -9.50
CA SER A 37 11.32 -10.06 -10.37
C SER A 37 12.29 -10.84 -11.26
N ARG A 38 13.45 -10.26 -11.62
CA ARG A 38 14.50 -10.99 -12.35
C ARG A 38 15.14 -12.05 -11.46
N GLU A 39 15.37 -11.71 -10.19
CA GLU A 39 15.89 -12.63 -9.19
C GLU A 39 15.02 -13.88 -9.03
N VAL A 40 13.69 -13.80 -9.23
CA VAL A 40 12.81 -14.98 -9.16
C VAL A 40 13.26 -16.13 -10.09
N PHE A 41 13.92 -15.82 -11.20
CA PHE A 41 14.38 -16.78 -12.20
C PHE A 41 15.87 -17.10 -12.10
N ASP A 42 16.60 -16.46 -11.19
CA ASP A 42 18.06 -16.53 -11.10
C ASP A 42 18.53 -17.39 -9.92
N GLN A 43 19.70 -18.02 -10.06
CA GLN A 43 20.23 -18.91 -9.00
C GLN A 43 20.65 -18.13 -7.75
N ASP A 44 21.07 -16.87 -7.89
CA ASP A 44 21.52 -16.03 -6.78
C ASP A 44 20.40 -15.73 -5.77
N ALA A 45 19.16 -15.59 -6.23
CA ALA A 45 18.01 -15.38 -5.36
C ALA A 45 17.77 -16.55 -4.40
N ALA A 46 18.14 -17.77 -4.80
CA ALA A 46 18.06 -18.93 -3.93
C ALA A 46 18.98 -18.77 -2.70
N THR A 47 20.14 -18.11 -2.85
CA THR A 47 21.06 -17.87 -1.73
C THR A 47 20.55 -16.80 -0.77
N PHE A 48 20.01 -15.69 -1.29
CA PHE A 48 19.41 -14.63 -0.50
C PHE A 48 18.17 -15.13 0.26
N ASP A 49 17.26 -15.80 -0.44
CA ASP A 49 16.04 -16.35 0.15
C ASP A 49 16.37 -17.41 1.22
N ALA A 50 17.37 -18.27 0.98
CA ALA A 50 17.84 -19.23 1.98
C ALA A 50 18.45 -18.53 3.21
N GLY A 51 19.22 -17.46 3.00
CA GLY A 51 19.74 -16.61 4.08
C GLY A 51 18.63 -16.01 4.93
N ALA A 52 17.59 -15.48 4.28
CA ALA A 52 16.43 -14.90 4.94
C ALA A 52 15.63 -15.92 5.76
N PHE A 53 15.47 -17.16 5.27
CA PHE A 53 14.85 -18.23 6.06
C PHE A 53 15.65 -18.57 7.31
N ARG A 54 16.99 -18.60 7.23
CA ARG A 54 17.83 -18.84 8.42
C ARG A 54 17.73 -17.69 9.41
N TRP A 55 17.83 -16.45 8.92
CA TRP A 55 17.80 -15.25 9.76
C TRP A 55 16.46 -15.10 10.48
N THR A 56 15.34 -15.25 9.76
CA THR A 56 14.02 -15.21 10.38
C THR A 56 13.84 -16.35 11.40
N ARG A 57 14.35 -17.56 11.12
CA ARG A 57 14.33 -18.65 12.11
C ARG A 57 15.11 -18.33 13.39
N GLN A 58 16.23 -17.62 13.30
CA GLN A 58 16.98 -17.16 14.48
C GLN A 58 16.21 -16.09 15.25
N LEU A 59 15.58 -15.15 14.53
CA LEU A 59 14.84 -14.04 15.13
C LEU A 59 13.57 -14.50 15.88
N PHE A 60 12.81 -15.42 15.30
CA PHE A 60 11.54 -15.92 15.83
C PHE A 60 11.68 -17.26 16.57
N GLY A 61 12.86 -17.88 16.58
CA GLY A 61 13.09 -19.16 17.24
C GLY A 61 12.55 -20.39 16.49
N PRO A 62 12.81 -21.61 17.01
CA PRO A 62 12.64 -22.87 16.28
C PRO A 62 11.20 -23.40 16.20
N GLU A 63 10.25 -22.89 16.99
CA GLU A 63 8.89 -23.43 17.12
C GLU A 63 7.78 -22.50 16.59
N ARG A 64 6.61 -23.08 16.29
CA ARG A 64 5.43 -22.36 15.78
C ARG A 64 4.86 -21.43 16.86
N GLN A 65 5.37 -20.21 16.93
CA GLN A 65 4.89 -19.26 17.93
C GLN A 65 3.52 -18.70 17.51
N GLU A 66 2.47 -18.95 18.29
CA GLU A 66 1.09 -18.50 18.01
C GLU A 66 1.01 -16.98 17.75
N TRP A 67 1.88 -16.19 18.37
CA TRP A 67 1.95 -14.75 18.14
C TRP A 67 2.38 -14.38 16.71
N VAL A 68 3.18 -15.21 16.02
CA VAL A 68 3.51 -15.02 14.59
C VAL A 68 2.25 -15.13 13.75
N GLN A 69 1.38 -16.10 14.09
CA GLN A 69 0.08 -16.25 13.44
C GLN A 69 -0.83 -15.05 13.77
N GLY A 70 -0.79 -14.55 15.00
CA GLY A 70 -1.48 -13.33 15.41
C GLY A 70 -1.05 -12.09 14.62
N ILE A 71 0.25 -11.89 14.40
CA ILE A 71 0.76 -10.77 13.59
C ILE A 71 0.34 -10.92 12.12
N THR A 72 0.55 -12.09 11.52
CA THR A 72 0.17 -12.25 10.10
C THR A 72 -1.33 -12.20 9.90
N PHE A 73 -2.15 -12.53 10.91
CA PHE A 73 -3.61 -12.41 10.86
C PHE A 73 -4.06 -10.96 10.62
N LEU A 74 -3.28 -9.98 11.07
CA LEU A 74 -3.57 -8.56 10.83
C LEU A 74 -3.53 -8.21 9.33
N ALA A 75 -2.80 -8.96 8.51
CA ALA A 75 -2.85 -8.83 7.04
C ALA A 75 -3.74 -9.88 6.35
N SER A 76 -4.52 -10.66 7.11
CA SER A 76 -5.45 -11.61 6.52
C SER A 76 -6.55 -10.88 5.76
N ARG A 77 -7.06 -11.52 4.70
CA ARG A 77 -8.17 -10.98 3.89
C ARG A 77 -9.36 -10.60 4.77
N ASN A 78 -9.75 -11.48 5.69
CA ASN A 78 -10.92 -11.29 6.53
C ASN A 78 -10.74 -10.08 7.45
N PHE A 79 -9.59 -10.00 8.15
CA PHE A 79 -9.30 -8.87 9.04
C PHE A 79 -9.29 -7.54 8.29
N ILE A 80 -8.55 -7.46 7.18
CA ILE A 80 -8.44 -6.23 6.38
C ILE A 80 -9.79 -5.83 5.76
N THR A 81 -10.62 -6.79 5.37
CA THR A 81 -11.96 -6.50 4.84
C THR A 81 -12.83 -5.85 5.91
N VAL A 82 -12.89 -6.43 7.11
CA VAL A 82 -13.67 -5.87 8.22
C VAL A 82 -13.11 -4.50 8.62
N MET A 83 -11.80 -4.37 8.80
CA MET A 83 -11.18 -3.09 9.15
C MET A 83 -11.35 -2.02 8.06
N GLY A 84 -11.29 -2.41 6.79
CA GLY A 84 -11.53 -1.52 5.66
C GLY A 84 -12.97 -0.99 5.65
N LEU A 85 -13.96 -1.85 5.89
CA LEU A 85 -15.37 -1.44 6.01
C LEU A 85 -15.60 -0.50 7.20
N LEU A 86 -15.00 -0.80 8.36
CA LEU A 86 -15.07 0.08 9.53
C LEU A 86 -14.42 1.44 9.26
N LEU A 87 -13.29 1.47 8.57
CA LEU A 87 -12.61 2.71 8.18
C LEU A 87 -13.47 3.53 7.21
N VAL A 88 -14.09 2.89 6.22
CA VAL A 88 -15.04 3.54 5.30
C VAL A 88 -16.21 4.14 6.06
N ALA A 89 -16.85 3.37 6.95
CA ALA A 89 -17.98 3.84 7.76
C ALA A 89 -17.58 5.04 8.62
N TRP A 90 -16.43 4.97 9.29
CA TRP A 90 -15.91 6.07 10.11
C TRP A 90 -15.63 7.33 9.29
N LEU A 91 -15.04 7.21 8.09
CA LEU A 91 -14.77 8.33 7.19
C LEU A 91 -16.08 8.98 6.68
N LEU A 92 -17.11 8.17 6.41
CA LEU A 92 -18.42 8.67 6.01
C LEU A 92 -19.10 9.46 7.14
N VAL A 93 -19.06 8.96 8.38
CA VAL A 93 -19.58 9.67 9.57
C VAL A 93 -18.85 11.00 9.78
N ARG A 94 -17.53 11.04 9.54
CA ARG A 94 -16.73 12.27 9.59
C ARG A 94 -16.91 13.21 8.39
N ARG A 95 -17.86 12.90 7.48
CA ARG A 95 -18.13 13.64 6.23
C ARG A 95 -16.91 13.75 5.30
N ARG A 96 -15.97 12.82 5.39
CA ARG A 96 -14.75 12.72 4.58
C ARG A 96 -14.96 11.83 3.35
N ARG A 97 -16.02 12.12 2.57
CA ARG A 97 -16.55 11.26 1.48
C ARG A 97 -15.53 10.87 0.40
N TRP A 98 -14.54 11.72 0.12
CA TRP A 98 -13.50 11.39 -0.86
C TRP A 98 -12.47 10.40 -0.32
N TYR A 99 -12.08 10.53 0.95
CA TYR A 99 -11.19 9.56 1.60
C TYR A 99 -11.84 8.18 1.75
N SER A 100 -13.17 8.12 1.94
CA SER A 100 -13.88 6.83 1.99
C SER A 100 -13.88 6.08 0.66
N LEU A 101 -13.74 6.76 -0.49
CA LEU A 101 -13.55 6.10 -1.79
C LEU A 101 -12.12 5.58 -1.98
N LEU A 102 -11.16 6.18 -1.28
CA LEU A 102 -9.75 5.81 -1.41
C LEU A 102 -9.48 4.42 -0.81
N VAL A 103 -10.17 4.05 0.26
CA VAL A 103 -10.05 2.73 0.89
C VAL A 103 -10.39 1.58 -0.08
N PRO A 104 -11.59 1.51 -0.70
CA PRO A 104 -11.91 0.44 -1.64
C PRO A 104 -11.06 0.49 -2.92
N VAL A 105 -10.68 1.68 -3.42
CA VAL A 105 -9.79 1.77 -4.59
C VAL A 105 -8.41 1.18 -4.28
N VAL A 106 -7.84 1.50 -3.12
CA VAL A 106 -6.55 0.94 -2.69
C VAL A 106 -6.66 -0.57 -2.50
N ALA A 107 -7.71 -1.05 -1.82
CA ALA A 107 -7.90 -2.46 -1.54
C ALA A 107 -8.12 -3.29 -2.82
N LEU A 108 -9.10 -2.90 -3.65
CA LEU A 108 -9.43 -3.62 -4.89
C LEU A 108 -8.26 -3.58 -5.87
N GLY A 109 -7.64 -2.41 -6.06
CA GLY A 109 -6.49 -2.27 -6.94
C GLY A 109 -5.31 -3.14 -6.51
N SER A 110 -5.02 -3.21 -5.19
CA SER A 110 -3.95 -4.06 -4.67
C SER A 110 -4.26 -5.55 -4.86
N ILE A 111 -5.52 -5.97 -4.64
CA ILE A 111 -5.94 -7.36 -4.86
C ILE A 111 -5.81 -7.73 -6.34
N THR A 112 -6.36 -6.91 -7.24
CA THR A 112 -6.31 -7.16 -8.68
C THR A 112 -4.87 -7.21 -9.18
N LEU A 113 -4.04 -6.24 -8.81
CA LEU A 113 -2.64 -6.21 -9.19
C LEU A 113 -1.88 -7.44 -8.66
N ASN A 114 -2.12 -7.87 -7.41
CA ASN A 114 -1.51 -9.07 -6.87
C ASN A 114 -1.89 -10.33 -7.65
N LEU A 115 -3.18 -10.48 -7.99
CA LEU A 115 -3.67 -11.64 -8.74
C LEU A 115 -3.10 -11.68 -10.16
N VAL A 116 -3.07 -10.55 -10.85
CA VAL A 116 -2.47 -10.43 -12.20
C VAL A 116 -0.99 -10.79 -12.16
N LEU A 117 -0.23 -10.24 -11.21
CA LEU A 117 1.19 -10.52 -11.09
C LEU A 117 1.44 -12.00 -10.74
N LYS A 118 0.61 -12.59 -9.86
CA LYS A 118 0.69 -14.03 -9.56
C LYS A 118 0.55 -14.87 -10.81
N GLN A 119 -0.48 -14.60 -11.60
CA GLN A 119 -0.74 -15.31 -12.85
C GLN A 119 0.26 -14.96 -13.96
N PHE A 120 1.07 -13.93 -13.81
CA PHE A 120 2.15 -13.65 -14.76
C PHE A 120 3.40 -14.46 -14.41
N TYR A 121 3.85 -14.41 -13.16
CA TYR A 121 5.12 -15.00 -12.74
C TYR A 121 5.05 -16.50 -12.41
N HIS A 122 3.88 -17.04 -12.04
CA HIS A 122 3.68 -18.46 -11.76
C HIS A 122 4.68 -19.10 -10.78
N ARG A 123 5.28 -18.32 -9.88
CA ARG A 123 6.31 -18.82 -8.96
C ARG A 123 5.72 -19.83 -7.96
N PRO A 124 6.25 -21.05 -7.84
CA PRO A 124 5.85 -22.00 -6.81
C PRO A 124 6.25 -21.50 -5.41
N ARG A 125 5.57 -21.99 -4.37
CA ARG A 125 5.89 -21.64 -2.97
C ARG A 125 7.15 -22.38 -2.46
N PRO A 126 7.76 -21.91 -1.37
CA PRO A 126 8.81 -22.65 -0.69
C PRO A 126 8.33 -24.03 -0.22
N LEU A 127 9.24 -24.99 -0.20
CA LEU A 127 8.99 -26.33 0.33
C LEU A 127 8.90 -26.31 1.86
N LEU A 128 8.15 -27.25 2.44
CA LEU A 128 7.99 -27.44 3.89
C LEU A 128 7.42 -26.20 4.61
N PRO A 129 6.21 -25.72 4.24
CA PRO A 129 5.60 -24.58 4.89
C PRO A 129 5.20 -24.93 6.34
N LEU A 130 5.34 -23.97 7.25
CA LEU A 130 4.95 -24.16 8.67
C LEU A 130 3.43 -24.02 8.89
N VAL A 131 2.71 -23.45 7.91
CA VAL A 131 1.25 -23.34 7.90
C VAL A 131 0.72 -23.62 6.50
N SER A 132 -0.52 -24.10 6.39
CA SER A 132 -1.13 -24.37 5.09
C SER A 132 -1.30 -23.06 4.29
N ALA A 133 -0.83 -23.08 3.05
CA ALA A 133 -1.01 -21.99 2.11
C ALA A 133 -1.13 -22.57 0.69
N SER A 134 -2.16 -22.15 -0.03
CA SER A 134 -2.42 -22.59 -1.41
C SER A 134 -2.09 -21.49 -2.42
N GLY A 135 -2.00 -21.88 -3.70
CA GLY A 135 -1.74 -20.98 -4.83
C GLY A 135 -0.30 -20.50 -4.94
N LEU A 136 -0.09 -19.53 -5.84
CA LEU A 136 1.22 -19.03 -6.27
C LEU A 136 1.90 -18.15 -5.22
N SER A 137 3.23 -18.07 -5.25
CA SER A 137 4.04 -17.36 -4.25
C SER A 137 4.23 -15.87 -4.57
N PHE A 138 4.68 -15.54 -5.78
CA PHE A 138 5.12 -14.19 -6.13
C PHE A 138 4.00 -13.33 -6.73
N PRO A 139 3.83 -12.06 -6.30
CA PRO A 139 4.37 -11.46 -5.08
C PRO A 139 3.51 -11.82 -3.86
N SER A 140 4.07 -11.63 -2.66
CA SER A 140 3.38 -11.92 -1.40
C SER A 140 2.15 -11.02 -1.20
N GLY A 141 0.96 -11.63 -1.13
CA GLY A 141 -0.30 -10.92 -0.95
C GLY A 141 -0.41 -10.24 0.42
N HIS A 142 0.07 -10.89 1.50
CA HIS A 142 0.06 -10.29 2.84
C HIS A 142 0.97 -9.06 2.91
N ALA A 143 2.16 -9.12 2.27
CA ALA A 143 3.08 -8.00 2.21
C ALA A 143 2.49 -6.84 1.38
N MET A 144 1.89 -7.15 0.23
CA MET A 144 1.27 -6.14 -0.62
C MET A 144 0.06 -5.47 0.03
N ILE A 145 -0.80 -6.25 0.69
CA ILE A 145 -1.95 -5.73 1.43
C ILE A 145 -1.50 -4.93 2.65
N SER A 146 -0.48 -5.38 3.39
CA SER A 146 0.01 -4.62 4.54
C SER A 146 0.62 -3.28 4.11
N ALA A 147 1.48 -3.27 3.10
CA ALA A 147 2.07 -2.05 2.56
C ALA A 147 1.00 -1.07 2.04
N SER A 148 -0.01 -1.56 1.32
CA SER A 148 -1.07 -0.71 0.78
C SER A 148 -2.06 -0.23 1.84
N PHE A 149 -2.63 -1.11 2.66
CA PHE A 149 -3.64 -0.74 3.65
C PHE A 149 -3.06 0.05 4.83
N TYR A 150 -1.98 -0.44 5.44
CA TYR A 150 -1.36 0.30 6.55
C TYR A 150 -0.60 1.53 6.04
N GLY A 151 -0.05 1.50 4.83
CA GLY A 151 0.49 2.70 4.19
C GLY A 151 -0.58 3.78 3.95
N LEU A 152 -1.81 3.37 3.59
CA LEU A 152 -2.95 4.28 3.54
C LEU A 152 -3.28 4.84 4.94
N LEU A 153 -3.27 4.01 5.99
CA LEU A 153 -3.45 4.50 7.36
C LEU A 153 -2.36 5.50 7.76
N ILE A 154 -1.10 5.26 7.40
CA ILE A 154 0.00 6.21 7.60
C ILE A 154 -0.32 7.54 6.89
N TYR A 155 -0.75 7.50 5.63
CA TYR A 155 -1.17 8.70 4.91
C TYR A 155 -2.28 9.46 5.64
N LEU A 156 -3.34 8.76 6.09
CA LEU A 156 -4.44 9.39 6.82
C LEU A 156 -3.99 9.98 8.16
N VAL A 157 -3.09 9.31 8.88
CA VAL A 157 -2.46 9.80 10.11
C VAL A 157 -1.68 11.08 9.82
N GLN A 158 -0.87 11.10 8.77
CA GLN A 158 -0.07 12.27 8.40
C GLN A 158 -0.92 13.49 8.05
N VAL A 159 -2.08 13.27 7.42
CA VAL A 159 -3.01 14.33 7.02
C VAL A 159 -3.88 14.84 8.18
N HIS A 160 -4.30 13.97 9.10
CA HIS A 160 -5.35 14.31 10.08
C HIS A 160 -4.89 14.44 11.53
N VAL A 161 -3.75 13.86 11.92
CA VAL A 161 -3.25 13.92 13.30
C VAL A 161 -2.41 15.18 13.50
N ARG A 162 -2.87 16.07 14.40
CA ARG A 162 -2.20 17.35 14.69
C ARG A 162 -1.00 17.22 15.62
N SER A 163 -1.06 16.33 16.61
CA SER A 163 0.04 16.12 17.56
C SER A 163 1.23 15.47 16.85
N LYS A 164 2.38 16.15 16.84
CA LYS A 164 3.59 15.65 16.18
C LYS A 164 4.05 14.32 16.80
N ALA A 165 4.07 14.23 18.12
CA ALA A 165 4.51 13.02 18.83
C ALA A 165 3.61 11.82 18.50
N LEU A 166 2.28 12.00 18.57
CA LEU A 166 1.34 10.94 18.23
C LEU A 166 1.43 10.53 16.76
N ARG A 167 1.55 11.51 15.86
CA ARG A 167 1.69 11.27 14.41
C ARG A 167 2.92 10.43 14.10
N TRP A 168 4.07 10.75 14.70
CA TRP A 168 5.30 9.97 14.54
C TRP A 168 5.18 8.59 15.17
N GLY A 169 4.67 8.49 16.40
CA GLY A 169 4.46 7.21 17.08
C GLY A 169 3.58 6.25 16.28
N LEU A 170 2.43 6.72 15.78
CA LEU A 170 1.53 5.93 14.95
C LEU A 170 2.17 5.54 13.61
N THR A 171 2.88 6.47 12.97
CA THR A 171 3.55 6.21 11.69
C THR A 171 4.61 5.13 11.85
N THR A 172 5.46 5.24 12.87
CA THR A 172 6.50 4.25 13.17
C THR A 172 5.88 2.91 13.54
N GLY A 173 4.85 2.89 14.39
CA GLY A 173 4.17 1.65 14.77
C GLY A 173 3.58 0.91 13.57
N LEU A 174 2.92 1.64 12.66
CA LEU A 174 2.37 1.06 11.43
C LEU A 174 3.48 0.58 10.47
N ALA A 175 4.57 1.33 10.33
CA ALA A 175 5.71 0.92 9.50
C ALA A 175 6.39 -0.35 10.03
N VAL A 176 6.60 -0.44 11.34
CA VAL A 176 7.11 -1.64 12.01
C VAL A 176 6.15 -2.82 11.79
N LEU A 177 4.84 -2.60 11.91
CA LEU A 177 3.85 -3.64 11.67
C LEU A 177 3.91 -4.19 10.23
N ILE A 178 4.05 -3.31 9.23
CA ILE A 178 4.21 -3.72 7.81
C ILE A 178 5.40 -4.66 7.66
N ILE A 179 6.56 -4.26 8.20
CA ILE A 179 7.80 -5.05 8.14
C ILE A 179 7.62 -6.39 8.85
N LEU A 180 7.11 -6.38 10.10
CA LEU A 180 6.87 -7.59 10.88
C LEU A 180 5.96 -8.57 10.14
N ILE A 181 4.86 -8.09 9.54
CA ILE A 181 3.98 -8.93 8.73
C ILE A 181 4.78 -9.62 7.61
N GLY A 182 5.62 -8.89 6.88
CA GLY A 182 6.46 -9.49 5.84
C GLY A 182 7.40 -10.57 6.39
N LEU A 183 8.07 -10.28 7.50
CA LEU A 183 8.99 -11.22 8.15
C LEU A 183 8.29 -12.50 8.59
N THR A 184 7.07 -12.41 9.13
CA THR A 184 6.29 -13.61 9.49
C THR A 184 6.02 -14.50 8.26
N ARG A 185 5.86 -13.95 7.05
CA ARG A 185 5.61 -14.75 5.83
C ARG A 185 6.85 -15.54 5.39
N VAL A 186 8.03 -14.96 5.56
CA VAL A 186 9.31 -15.64 5.31
C VAL A 186 9.53 -16.71 6.37
N TYR A 187 9.36 -16.36 7.65
CA TYR A 187 9.48 -17.30 8.76
C TYR A 187 8.59 -18.53 8.61
N LEU A 188 7.31 -18.32 8.26
CA LEU A 188 6.33 -19.38 8.05
C LEU A 188 6.59 -20.22 6.79
N ARG A 189 7.63 -19.89 6.00
CA ARG A 189 8.00 -20.56 4.74
C ARG A 189 6.88 -20.65 3.72
N VAL A 190 5.99 -19.66 3.73
CA VAL A 190 4.88 -19.56 2.78
C VAL A 190 5.22 -18.63 1.63
N HIS A 191 6.23 -17.77 1.80
CA HIS A 191 6.76 -16.87 0.79
C HIS A 191 8.28 -16.77 0.95
N TYR A 192 8.95 -16.54 -0.17
CA TYR A 192 10.36 -16.15 -0.20
C TYR A 192 10.53 -14.68 0.23
N ALA A 193 11.74 -14.27 0.60
CA ALA A 193 12.00 -12.88 0.99
C ALA A 193 11.83 -11.93 -0.20
N THR A 194 12.27 -12.36 -1.38
CA THR A 194 12.03 -11.67 -2.65
C THR A 194 10.53 -11.47 -2.94
N ASP A 195 9.66 -12.45 -2.66
CA ASP A 195 8.21 -12.30 -2.80
C ASP A 195 7.65 -11.20 -1.88
N VAL A 196 8.18 -11.10 -0.67
CA VAL A 196 7.76 -10.13 0.35
C VAL A 196 8.20 -8.73 -0.03
N LEU A 197 9.47 -8.55 -0.42
CA LEU A 197 9.99 -7.28 -0.90
C LEU A 197 9.23 -6.80 -2.14
N ALA A 198 8.98 -7.68 -3.11
CA ALA A 198 8.20 -7.35 -4.30
C ALA A 198 6.76 -6.98 -3.94
N GLY A 199 6.15 -7.69 -2.98
CA GLY A 199 4.83 -7.35 -2.45
C GLY A 199 4.79 -5.95 -1.82
N PHE A 200 5.76 -5.62 -0.95
CA PHE A 200 5.87 -4.28 -0.37
C PHE A 200 6.01 -3.20 -1.44
N THR A 201 6.94 -3.39 -2.38
CA THR A 201 7.20 -2.43 -3.44
C THR A 201 5.96 -2.21 -4.32
N ALA A 202 5.29 -3.29 -4.76
CA ALA A 202 4.07 -3.17 -5.55
C ALA A 202 2.93 -2.46 -4.79
N GLY A 203 2.77 -2.75 -3.49
CA GLY A 203 1.78 -2.09 -2.65
C GLY A 203 2.06 -0.60 -2.45
N LEU A 204 3.32 -0.22 -2.24
CA LEU A 204 3.74 1.18 -2.10
C LEU A 204 3.63 1.95 -3.41
N VAL A 205 4.04 1.38 -4.55
CA VAL A 205 3.87 1.98 -5.88
C VAL A 205 2.39 2.25 -6.14
N TRP A 206 1.52 1.28 -5.85
CA TRP A 206 0.08 1.47 -5.99
C TRP A 206 -0.44 2.63 -5.17
N LEU A 207 0.00 2.80 -3.91
CA LEU A 207 -0.37 3.96 -3.09
C LEU A 207 0.12 5.30 -3.65
N VAL A 208 1.38 5.36 -4.06
CA VAL A 208 2.02 6.55 -4.62
C VAL A 208 1.29 7.03 -5.88
N VAL A 209 0.69 6.11 -6.64
CA VAL A 209 -0.14 6.44 -7.81
C VAL A 209 -1.60 6.73 -7.43
N ALA A 210 -2.22 5.89 -6.61
CA ALA A 210 -3.66 5.95 -6.34
C ALA A 210 -4.06 7.20 -5.54
N ILE A 211 -3.25 7.61 -4.55
CA ILE A 211 -3.56 8.76 -3.69
C ILE A 211 -3.60 10.07 -4.49
N PRO A 212 -2.55 10.47 -5.22
CA PRO A 212 -2.58 11.70 -6.02
C PRO A 212 -3.64 11.65 -7.11
N LEU A 213 -3.84 10.50 -7.76
CA LEU A 213 -4.85 10.35 -8.80
C LEU A 213 -6.25 10.64 -8.28
N LEU A 214 -6.65 10.01 -7.17
CA LEU A 214 -7.95 10.25 -6.57
C LEU A 214 -8.11 11.68 -6.04
N ARG A 215 -7.05 12.26 -5.50
CA ARG A 215 -7.06 13.68 -5.07
C ARG A 215 -7.26 14.63 -6.24
N GLN A 216 -6.62 14.37 -7.39
CA GLN A 216 -6.84 15.16 -8.60
C GLN A 216 -8.28 14.99 -9.13
N LEU A 217 -8.83 13.78 -9.07
CA LEU A 217 -10.22 13.51 -9.45
C LEU A 217 -11.19 14.25 -8.52
N GLU A 218 -10.93 14.29 -7.20
CA GLU A 218 -11.70 15.08 -6.24
C GLU A 218 -11.71 16.58 -6.62
N ILE A 219 -10.54 17.15 -6.89
CA ILE A 219 -10.40 18.57 -7.23
C ILE A 219 -11.16 18.88 -8.54
N LYS A 220 -10.99 18.04 -9.57
CA LYS A 220 -11.69 18.20 -10.85
C LYS A 220 -13.20 18.06 -10.69
N ALA A 221 -13.67 17.08 -9.92
CA ALA A 221 -15.09 16.88 -9.65
C ALA A 221 -15.71 18.08 -8.92
N LYS A 222 -15.10 18.54 -7.82
CA LYS A 222 -15.56 19.74 -7.09
C LYS A 222 -15.64 20.97 -7.98
N LYS A 223 -14.65 21.19 -8.85
CA LYS A 223 -14.64 22.32 -9.80
C LYS A 223 -15.75 22.20 -10.84
N ARG A 224 -16.03 21.01 -11.37
CA ARG A 224 -17.08 20.77 -12.37
C ARG A 224 -18.48 20.95 -11.77
N PHE A 225 -18.75 20.32 -10.63
CA PHE A 225 -20.06 20.40 -9.98
C PHE A 225 -20.31 21.79 -9.37
N GLY A 226 -19.28 22.45 -8.80
CA GLY A 226 -19.40 23.83 -8.31
C GLY A 226 -19.73 24.83 -9.42
N LYS A 227 -19.20 24.62 -10.63
CA LYS A 227 -19.57 25.42 -11.80
C LYS A 227 -21.00 25.16 -12.28
N GLN A 228 -21.49 23.91 -12.22
CA GLN A 228 -22.85 23.57 -12.62
C GLN A 228 -23.90 24.16 -11.67
N VAL A 229 -23.65 24.14 -10.36
CA VAL A 229 -24.53 24.78 -9.36
C VAL A 229 -24.60 26.30 -9.60
N GLN A 230 -23.45 26.95 -9.80
CA GLN A 230 -23.42 28.39 -10.11
C GLN A 230 -24.04 28.75 -11.47
N ALA A 231 -24.00 27.84 -12.45
CA ALA A 231 -24.64 28.04 -13.74
C ALA A 231 -26.17 27.89 -13.64
N ALA A 232 -26.66 26.97 -12.80
CA ALA A 232 -28.09 26.79 -12.54
C ALA A 232 -28.71 27.94 -11.73
N GLU A 233 -27.97 28.52 -10.77
CA GLU A 233 -28.43 29.69 -10.00
C GLU A 233 -28.46 31.00 -10.83
N LYS A 234 -27.74 31.05 -11.95
CA LYS A 234 -27.66 32.24 -12.82
C LYS A 234 -28.63 32.23 -13.99
N GLN A 235 -29.44 31.19 -14.17
CA GLN A 235 -30.54 31.22 -15.12
C GLN A 235 -31.72 31.96 -14.47
N PRO A 236 -32.10 33.17 -14.93
CA PRO A 236 -33.34 33.79 -14.48
C PRO A 236 -34.51 32.91 -14.90
N ILE A 237 -35.42 32.67 -13.95
CA ILE A 237 -36.73 32.04 -14.16
C ILE A 237 -37.55 32.90 -15.11
#